data_AF-A0A3C0PEF7-F1
#
_entry.id   AF-A0A3C0PEF7-F1
#
_cell.length_a   1.000
_cell.length_b   1.000
_cell.length_c   1.000
_cell.angle_alpha   90.00
_cell.angle_beta   90.00
_cell.angle_gamma   90.00
#
_symmetry.space_group_name_H-M   'P 1'
#
loop_
_entity.id
_entity.type
_entity.pdbx_description
1 polymer ?
#
loop_
_entity_poly.entity_id
_entity_poly.type
_entity_poly.pdbx_seq_one_letter_code
_entity_poly.pdbx_strand_id
1 'polypeptide(L)'
;MIGCHFGRFFQVTVAGGSYQEGLTSVIQGAPPGLILNEQDIYGDLLLRKPGADELSSPRKEPDLPIIYTGVNAADTIENANNANHTNGTPVSILIPNLDRHFIHIKQYQDTNRTPRPGHASYASFIKYGPDDDSIGAGIFSGRYTATIVAAGHIAKKILAKCGIDVFGYVKEAAGVSCGSVDHALALKRTNAYKQMRCDLDPFYQEIYVKGRIKPGMRFLEKTAIFAQIEKEIDAIREKAPLCKHEEILEKYGIHPVINCPDSDAAESMVKAINAITATGDSSGGVVEVVALGLPVGLGEPVFDKLDAELGKMLGIGAVKSVEIGAGLSVKNMTGIQSNDQMHMEKGKVIFDTNNAGGITGGLSNSNPVIVRLGVKPTPTIDKKQHTIDKYTLENRDLAAITRRDPTIVARVWPVAEAYTAMVILDNVIANYGYQALRTAIEN
;
A
#
# COMPACT_ATOMS: atom_id res chain seq x y z
N MET A 1 -1.36 -19.61 7.09
CA MET A 1 -0.78 -19.89 5.75
C MET A 1 0.73 -19.86 5.88
N ILE A 2 1.47 -20.80 5.27
CA ILE A 2 2.94 -20.67 5.22
C ILE A 2 3.28 -19.47 4.34
N GLY A 3 4.12 -18.55 4.83
CA GLY A 3 4.55 -17.36 4.09
C GLY A 3 3.72 -16.08 4.30
N CYS A 4 2.98 -15.97 5.42
CA CYS A 4 2.26 -14.73 5.79
C CYS A 4 3.06 -13.82 6.75
N HIS A 5 4.39 -13.95 6.76
CA HIS A 5 5.31 -13.22 7.62
C HIS A 5 6.32 -12.43 6.78
N PHE A 6 6.72 -11.26 7.27
CA PHE A 6 7.71 -10.37 6.68
C PHE A 6 8.70 -9.91 7.74
N GLY A 7 9.94 -9.61 7.35
CA GLY A 7 10.94 -8.91 8.17
C GLY A 7 11.77 -9.80 9.10
N ARG A 8 12.89 -9.25 9.59
CA ARG A 8 13.81 -9.89 10.55
C ARG A 8 13.73 -9.22 11.92
N PHE A 9 13.73 -7.89 11.93
CA PHE A 9 13.66 -7.03 13.10
C PHE A 9 12.32 -6.31 13.19
N PHE A 10 11.89 -5.66 12.10
CA PHE A 10 10.53 -5.11 11.98
C PHE A 10 9.65 -6.16 11.32
N GLN A 11 9.08 -7.03 12.15
CA GLN A 11 8.35 -8.20 11.66
C GLN A 11 6.87 -7.92 11.54
N VAL A 12 6.24 -8.38 10.47
CA VAL A 12 4.80 -8.23 10.25
C VAL A 12 4.19 -9.57 9.90
N THR A 13 3.14 -9.94 10.62
CA THR A 13 2.30 -11.11 10.32
C THR A 13 0.91 -10.65 9.93
N VAL A 14 0.41 -11.14 8.79
CA VAL A 14 -0.91 -10.76 8.26
C VAL A 14 -1.87 -11.93 8.29
N ALA A 15 -3.14 -11.66 8.60
CA ALA A 15 -4.20 -12.66 8.61
C ALA A 15 -5.55 -12.07 8.18
N GLY A 16 -6.50 -12.96 7.87
CA GLY A 16 -7.87 -12.63 7.49
C GLY A 16 -8.14 -12.68 5.99
N GLY A 17 -9.39 -12.50 5.62
CA GLY A 17 -9.88 -12.62 4.25
C GLY A 17 -11.04 -11.66 3.95
N SER A 18 -11.43 -11.60 2.68
CA SER A 18 -12.44 -10.65 2.19
C SER A 18 -13.83 -10.76 2.81
N TYR A 19 -14.23 -11.96 3.23
CA TYR A 19 -15.56 -12.25 3.78
C TYR A 19 -15.50 -12.85 5.20
N GLN A 20 -14.30 -12.95 5.78
CA GLN A 20 -14.12 -13.31 7.18
C GLN A 20 -14.52 -12.12 8.08
N GLU A 21 -14.42 -12.26 9.40
CA GLU A 21 -14.78 -11.18 10.36
C GLU A 21 -13.92 -9.91 10.19
N GLY A 22 -12.71 -10.06 9.67
CA GLY A 22 -11.83 -8.94 9.41
C GLY A 22 -10.44 -9.39 9.02
N LEU A 23 -9.51 -8.45 9.13
CA LEU A 23 -8.10 -8.64 8.92
C LEU A 23 -7.33 -8.30 10.19
N THR A 24 -6.14 -8.88 10.31
CA THR A 24 -5.24 -8.61 11.42
C THR A 24 -3.83 -8.37 10.90
N SER A 25 -3.19 -7.31 11.42
CA SER A 25 -1.75 -7.10 11.32
C SER A 25 -1.13 -7.20 12.70
N VAL A 26 -0.18 -8.12 12.88
CA VAL A 26 0.63 -8.23 14.11
C VAL A 26 2.05 -7.78 13.78
N ILE A 27 2.48 -6.68 14.40
CA ILE A 27 3.77 -6.04 14.19
C ILE A 27 4.68 -6.29 15.41
N GLN A 28 5.91 -6.72 15.18
CA GLN A 28 6.97 -6.82 16.18
C GLN A 28 8.13 -5.91 15.81
N GLY A 29 8.92 -5.48 16.80
CA GLY A 29 10.06 -4.59 16.60
C GLY A 29 9.72 -3.11 16.48
N ALA A 30 8.48 -2.71 16.76
CA ALA A 30 8.15 -1.29 16.96
C ALA A 30 8.76 -0.82 18.30
N PRO A 31 9.62 0.23 18.30
CA PRO A 31 10.22 0.73 19.53
C PRO A 31 9.15 1.32 20.47
N PRO A 32 9.35 1.27 21.80
CA PRO A 32 8.45 1.90 22.75
C PRO A 32 8.50 3.44 22.65
N GLY A 33 7.46 4.12 23.14
CA GLY A 33 7.38 5.59 23.20
C GLY A 33 6.77 6.26 21.96
N LEU A 34 6.31 5.49 20.97
CA LEU A 34 5.65 6.03 19.78
C LEU A 34 4.15 6.22 20.03
N ILE A 35 3.63 7.43 19.79
CA ILE A 35 2.19 7.68 19.83
C ILE A 35 1.54 7.09 18.56
N LEU A 36 0.61 6.15 18.77
CA LEU A 36 -0.21 5.59 17.70
C LEU A 36 -1.67 5.98 17.88
N ASN A 37 -2.35 6.33 16.79
CA ASN A 37 -3.78 6.57 16.81
C ASN A 37 -4.42 5.97 15.55
N GLU A 38 -5.67 5.53 15.68
CA GLU A 38 -6.41 4.91 14.58
C GLU A 38 -6.68 5.88 13.43
N GLN A 39 -6.78 7.18 13.70
CA GLN A 39 -7.06 8.21 12.70
C GLN A 39 -5.93 8.32 11.66
N ASP A 40 -4.67 8.32 12.10
CA ASP A 40 -3.49 8.40 11.24
C ASP A 40 -3.38 7.12 10.38
N ILE A 41 -3.59 5.95 11.00
CA ILE A 41 -3.59 4.65 10.30
C ILE A 41 -4.71 4.62 9.26
N TYR A 42 -5.89 5.14 9.61
CA TYR A 42 -7.02 5.24 8.70
C TYR A 42 -6.72 6.14 7.50
N GLY A 43 -6.03 7.24 7.74
CA GLY A 43 -5.54 8.17 6.70
C GLY A 43 -4.71 7.47 5.62
N ASP A 44 -3.91 6.47 5.99
CA ASP A 44 -3.18 5.64 5.01
C ASP A 44 -4.06 4.54 4.38
N LEU A 45 -4.93 3.89 5.16
CA LEU A 45 -5.82 2.83 4.68
C LEU A 45 -6.78 3.31 3.59
N LEU A 46 -7.34 4.52 3.74
CA LEU A 46 -8.31 5.05 2.78
C LEU A 46 -7.69 5.30 1.39
N LEU A 47 -6.37 5.53 1.30
CA LEU A 47 -5.66 5.75 0.03
C LEU A 47 -5.72 4.55 -0.91
N ARG A 48 -5.94 3.35 -0.35
CA ARG A 48 -6.12 2.10 -1.11
C ARG A 48 -7.40 2.07 -1.94
N LYS A 49 -8.35 2.93 -1.61
CA LYS A 49 -9.59 3.10 -2.36
C LYS A 49 -9.32 4.11 -3.47
N PRO A 50 -9.73 3.85 -4.72
CA PRO A 50 -9.67 4.86 -5.77
C PRO A 50 -10.53 6.06 -5.35
N GLY A 51 -10.20 7.26 -5.85
CA GLY A 51 -10.99 8.47 -5.61
C GLY A 51 -12.46 8.31 -6.00
N ALA A 52 -13.31 9.24 -5.58
CA ALA A 52 -14.77 9.17 -5.47
C ALA A 52 -15.58 9.01 -6.79
N ASP A 53 -15.02 8.43 -7.85
CA ASP A 53 -15.76 8.17 -9.09
C ASP A 53 -16.60 6.88 -9.00
N GLU A 54 -17.77 6.93 -9.66
CA GLU A 54 -18.81 5.88 -9.77
C GLU A 54 -18.33 4.53 -10.35
N LEU A 55 -17.08 4.44 -10.77
CA LEU A 55 -16.50 3.29 -11.49
C LEU A 55 -15.87 2.22 -10.57
N SER A 56 -16.06 2.32 -9.25
CA SER A 56 -15.37 1.45 -8.28
C SER A 56 -16.17 0.20 -7.84
N SER A 57 -15.43 -0.78 -7.29
CA SER A 57 -15.93 -2.03 -6.70
C SER A 57 -17.30 -1.90 -6.00
N PRO A 58 -18.18 -2.93 -6.10
CA PRO A 58 -19.51 -2.90 -5.47
C PRO A 58 -19.47 -2.79 -3.94
N ARG A 59 -18.33 -3.10 -3.31
CA ARG A 59 -18.14 -2.99 -1.86
C ARG A 59 -17.84 -1.57 -1.42
N LYS A 60 -18.57 -1.14 -0.39
CA LYS A 60 -18.58 0.17 0.28
C LYS A 60 -17.82 0.13 1.61
N GLU A 61 -16.83 -0.74 1.68
CA GLU A 61 -16.13 -1.09 2.90
C GLU A 61 -15.33 0.10 3.48
N PRO A 62 -15.55 0.47 4.75
CA PRO A 62 -14.93 1.65 5.34
C PRO A 62 -13.46 1.45 5.74
N ASP A 63 -12.96 0.24 5.98
CA ASP A 63 -11.55 -0.05 6.37
C ASP A 63 -11.13 0.57 7.72
N LEU A 64 -11.98 0.53 8.74
CA LEU A 64 -11.70 1.19 10.02
C LEU A 64 -10.76 0.35 10.90
N PRO A 65 -9.57 0.87 11.28
CA PRO A 65 -8.64 0.14 12.15
C PRO A 65 -9.04 0.26 13.63
N ILE A 66 -8.63 -0.75 14.40
CA ILE A 66 -8.62 -0.74 15.86
C ILE A 66 -7.21 -1.15 16.31
N ILE A 67 -6.54 -0.31 17.09
CA ILE A 67 -5.34 -0.72 17.82
C ILE A 67 -5.80 -1.58 19.00
N TYR A 68 -5.49 -2.88 18.95
CA TYR A 68 -5.97 -3.86 19.92
C TYR A 68 -4.98 -4.07 21.08
N THR A 69 -3.69 -4.14 20.77
CA THR A 69 -2.60 -4.26 21.76
C THR A 69 -1.31 -3.61 21.23
N GLY A 70 -0.30 -3.50 22.08
CA GLY A 70 1.02 -2.93 21.77
C GLY A 70 1.24 -1.51 22.30
N VAL A 71 0.27 -0.95 23.03
CA VAL A 71 0.33 0.38 23.63
C VAL A 71 0.00 0.37 25.12
N ASN A 72 0.48 1.36 25.86
CA ASN A 72 0.12 1.56 27.26
C ASN A 72 -1.37 1.87 27.40
N ALA A 73 -2.08 1.10 28.24
CA ALA A 73 -3.51 1.30 28.47
C ALA A 73 -3.84 2.57 29.29
N ALA A 74 -2.87 3.03 30.08
CA ALA A 74 -2.92 4.24 30.90
C ALA A 74 -1.49 4.76 31.08
N ASP A 75 -1.34 5.91 31.74
CA ASP A 75 -0.04 6.36 32.20
C ASP A 75 0.57 5.32 33.17
N THR A 76 1.84 4.99 32.99
CA THR A 76 2.51 3.95 33.81
C THR A 76 2.68 4.38 35.27
N ILE A 77 2.76 5.68 35.50
CA ILE A 77 2.69 6.35 36.81
C ILE A 77 1.92 7.66 36.63
N GLU A 78 1.36 8.21 37.71
CA GLU A 78 0.60 9.47 37.63
C GLU A 78 1.41 10.58 36.95
N ASN A 79 0.81 11.23 35.94
CA ASN A 79 1.42 12.31 35.14
C ASN A 79 2.64 11.90 34.29
N ALA A 80 2.82 10.61 33.99
CA ALA A 80 3.88 10.14 33.09
C ALA A 80 3.69 10.60 31.64
N ASN A 81 2.46 10.95 31.24
CA ASN A 81 2.11 11.32 29.86
C ASN A 81 2.58 10.28 28.83
N ASN A 82 2.37 9.00 29.16
CA ASN A 82 2.77 7.88 28.30
C ASN A 82 1.66 6.87 28.05
N ALA A 83 0.41 7.19 28.42
CA ALA A 83 -0.77 6.51 27.92
C ALA A 83 -0.76 6.49 26.38
N ASN A 84 -1.17 5.37 25.80
CA ASN A 84 -1.26 5.15 24.35
C ASN A 84 0.08 5.22 23.59
N HIS A 85 1.22 5.28 24.29
CA HIS A 85 2.53 5.08 23.68
C HIS A 85 2.75 3.59 23.43
N THR A 86 3.45 3.24 22.34
CA THR A 86 3.95 1.87 22.15
C THR A 86 4.77 1.45 23.36
N ASN A 87 4.63 0.19 23.77
CA ASN A 87 5.24 -0.32 25.00
C ASN A 87 6.27 -1.44 24.77
N GLY A 88 6.64 -1.66 23.51
CA GLY A 88 7.61 -2.70 23.10
C GLY A 88 7.03 -4.10 22.96
N THR A 89 5.77 -4.33 23.38
CA THR A 89 5.05 -5.58 23.05
C THR A 89 4.55 -5.54 21.59
N PRO A 90 4.23 -6.70 20.98
CA PRO A 90 3.71 -6.73 19.63
C PRO A 90 2.46 -5.85 19.47
N VAL A 91 2.46 -4.98 18.44
CA VAL A 91 1.31 -4.15 18.09
C VAL A 91 0.35 -4.97 17.23
N SER A 92 -0.91 -5.10 17.66
CA SER A 92 -1.93 -5.76 16.85
C SER A 92 -2.98 -4.76 16.40
N ILE A 93 -3.21 -4.69 15.09
CA ILE A 93 -4.24 -3.85 14.48
C ILE A 93 -5.29 -4.78 13.87
N LEU A 94 -6.54 -4.59 14.29
CA LEU A 94 -7.71 -5.28 13.74
C LEU A 94 -8.39 -4.35 12.73
N ILE A 95 -8.81 -4.89 11.59
CA ILE A 95 -9.55 -4.17 10.56
C ILE A 95 -10.81 -5.00 10.26
N PRO A 96 -11.92 -4.77 10.97
CA PRO A 96 -13.17 -5.50 10.77
C PRO A 96 -13.71 -5.31 9.35
N ASN A 97 -14.35 -6.34 8.80
CA ASN A 97 -15.09 -6.23 7.54
C ASN A 97 -16.53 -5.82 7.86
N LEU A 98 -16.89 -4.56 7.57
CA LEU A 98 -18.22 -3.99 7.86
C LEU A 98 -19.17 -4.02 6.67
N ASP A 99 -18.70 -4.32 5.46
CA ASP A 99 -19.52 -4.40 4.25
C ASP A 99 -19.52 -5.82 3.66
N ARG A 100 -20.20 -6.73 4.38
CA ARG A 100 -20.37 -8.13 3.98
C ARG A 100 -21.84 -8.42 3.72
N HIS A 101 -22.17 -8.71 2.46
CA HIS A 101 -23.52 -9.08 2.09
C HIS A 101 -23.60 -10.54 1.64
N PHE A 102 -24.59 -11.27 2.17
CA PHE A 102 -24.87 -12.66 1.81
C PHE A 102 -25.13 -12.86 0.31
N ILE A 103 -25.70 -11.86 -0.37
CA ILE A 103 -25.92 -11.91 -1.82
C ILE A 103 -24.60 -12.08 -2.58
N HIS A 104 -23.52 -11.42 -2.15
CA HIS A 104 -22.21 -11.55 -2.78
C HIS A 104 -21.60 -12.94 -2.52
N ILE A 105 -21.79 -13.48 -1.31
CA ILE A 105 -21.36 -14.85 -0.98
C ILE A 105 -22.03 -15.84 -1.93
N LYS A 106 -23.35 -15.71 -2.15
CA LYS A 106 -24.10 -16.57 -3.06
C LYS A 106 -23.61 -16.46 -4.51
N GLN A 107 -23.36 -15.25 -5.00
CA GLN A 107 -22.78 -15.03 -6.33
C GLN A 107 -21.42 -15.72 -6.50
N TYR A 108 -20.55 -15.70 -5.47
CA TYR A 108 -19.30 -16.45 -5.50
C TYR A 108 -19.54 -17.95 -5.51
N GLN A 109 -20.45 -18.47 -4.69
CA GLN A 109 -20.78 -19.91 -4.67
C GLN A 109 -21.24 -20.40 -6.05
N ASP A 110 -22.08 -19.62 -6.74
CA ASP A 110 -22.64 -19.99 -8.04
C ASP A 110 -21.59 -19.99 -9.16
N THR A 111 -20.54 -19.17 -9.03
CA THR A 111 -19.47 -19.01 -10.04
C THR A 111 -18.14 -19.68 -9.66
N ASN A 112 -18.01 -20.24 -8.45
CA ASN A 112 -16.73 -20.73 -7.93
C ASN A 112 -16.14 -21.90 -8.74
N ARG A 113 -16.99 -22.66 -9.43
CA ARG A 113 -16.56 -23.76 -10.31
C ARG A 113 -15.77 -23.28 -11.51
N THR A 114 -15.94 -22.02 -11.93
CA THR A 114 -15.27 -21.42 -13.09
C THR A 114 -14.23 -20.39 -12.63
N PRO A 115 -12.92 -20.76 -12.58
CA PRO A 115 -11.86 -19.81 -12.23
C PRO A 115 -11.86 -18.61 -13.15
N ARG A 116 -11.60 -17.42 -12.59
CA ARG A 116 -11.48 -16.19 -13.38
C ARG A 116 -10.07 -16.10 -13.98
N PRO A 117 -9.91 -15.97 -15.31
CA PRO A 117 -8.60 -15.75 -15.92
C PRO A 117 -7.83 -14.59 -15.27
N GLY A 118 -6.53 -14.81 -15.06
CA GLY A 118 -5.65 -13.85 -14.39
C GLY A 118 -5.87 -13.69 -12.87
N HIS A 119 -6.80 -14.41 -12.24
CA HIS A 119 -6.88 -14.57 -10.78
C HIS A 119 -6.17 -15.86 -10.32
N ALA A 120 -5.98 -15.97 -9.00
CA ALA A 120 -5.39 -17.15 -8.37
C ALA A 120 -6.35 -18.35 -8.29
N SER A 121 -7.65 -18.20 -8.63
CA SER A 121 -8.71 -19.17 -8.30
C SER A 121 -8.47 -20.62 -8.74
N TYR A 122 -7.76 -20.84 -9.86
CA TYR A 122 -7.40 -22.20 -10.27
C TYR A 122 -6.21 -22.72 -9.46
N ALA A 123 -5.13 -21.95 -9.38
CA ALA A 123 -3.92 -22.32 -8.65
C ALA A 123 -4.17 -22.51 -7.14
N SER A 124 -5.05 -21.68 -6.54
CA SER A 124 -5.47 -21.82 -5.14
C SER A 124 -6.21 -23.12 -4.91
N PHE A 125 -7.15 -23.46 -5.79
CA PHE A 125 -7.91 -24.70 -5.72
C PHE A 125 -7.01 -25.92 -5.89
N ILE A 126 -6.04 -25.91 -6.82
CA ILE A 126 -5.07 -26.99 -6.95
C ILE A 126 -4.20 -27.13 -5.69
N LYS A 127 -3.85 -26.03 -5.04
CA LYS A 127 -2.98 -26.03 -3.84
C LYS A 127 -3.71 -26.46 -2.57
N TYR A 128 -4.94 -26.01 -2.38
CA TYR A 128 -5.68 -26.15 -1.12
C TYR A 128 -6.92 -27.05 -1.24
N GLY A 129 -7.25 -27.51 -2.44
CA GLY A 129 -8.41 -28.36 -2.68
C GLY A 129 -9.74 -27.61 -2.47
N PRO A 130 -10.81 -28.35 -2.16
CA PRO A 130 -12.15 -27.81 -1.91
C PRO A 130 -12.24 -26.83 -0.73
N ASP A 131 -11.26 -26.85 0.18
CA ASP A 131 -11.20 -25.98 1.36
C ASP A 131 -10.49 -24.65 1.08
N ASP A 132 -10.28 -24.30 -0.20
CA ASP A 132 -9.76 -22.98 -0.57
C ASP A 132 -10.76 -21.87 -0.23
N ASP A 133 -10.30 -20.80 0.45
CA ASP A 133 -11.11 -19.60 0.69
C ASP A 133 -11.32 -18.86 -0.63
N SER A 134 -12.29 -19.33 -1.39
CA SER A 134 -12.62 -18.85 -2.73
C SER A 134 -13.64 -17.72 -2.71
N ILE A 135 -14.33 -17.50 -1.58
CA ILE A 135 -15.33 -16.45 -1.41
C ILE A 135 -14.61 -15.11 -1.35
N GLY A 136 -14.88 -14.23 -2.32
CA GLY A 136 -14.14 -12.97 -2.44
C GLY A 136 -12.65 -13.13 -2.71
N ALA A 137 -12.23 -14.28 -3.28
CA ALA A 137 -10.83 -14.64 -3.51
C ALA A 137 -9.96 -14.78 -2.23
N GLY A 138 -10.56 -14.89 -1.05
CA GLY A 138 -9.85 -15.12 0.22
C GLY A 138 -8.67 -14.17 0.43
N ILE A 139 -7.50 -14.75 0.75
CA ILE A 139 -6.24 -14.01 0.92
C ILE A 139 -5.63 -13.50 -0.39
N PHE A 140 -6.05 -14.02 -1.55
CA PHE A 140 -5.58 -13.55 -2.86
C PHE A 140 -6.31 -12.29 -3.34
N SER A 141 -7.35 -11.88 -2.62
CA SER A 141 -8.00 -10.59 -2.80
C SER A 141 -7.07 -9.43 -2.49
N GLY A 142 -7.25 -8.29 -3.15
CA GLY A 142 -6.58 -7.05 -2.72
C GLY A 142 -6.82 -6.69 -1.25
N ARG A 143 -7.81 -7.27 -0.56
CA ARG A 143 -8.14 -6.97 0.84
C ARG A 143 -6.96 -7.15 1.82
N TYR A 144 -6.14 -8.21 1.70
CA TYR A 144 -5.04 -8.45 2.65
C TYR A 144 -4.07 -7.26 2.71
N THR A 145 -3.88 -6.53 1.61
CA THR A 145 -2.94 -5.41 1.55
C THR A 145 -3.31 -4.23 2.48
N ALA A 146 -4.52 -4.20 3.05
CA ALA A 146 -4.85 -3.28 4.15
C ALA A 146 -3.97 -3.53 5.40
N THR A 147 -3.65 -4.79 5.70
CA THR A 147 -2.75 -5.15 6.82
C THR A 147 -1.32 -4.63 6.59
N ILE A 148 -0.83 -4.71 5.34
CA ILE A 148 0.47 -4.15 4.94
C ILE A 148 0.48 -2.64 5.10
N VAL A 149 -0.59 -1.95 4.67
CA VAL A 149 -0.69 -0.49 4.81
C VAL A 149 -0.75 -0.07 6.28
N ALA A 150 -1.50 -0.80 7.12
CA ALA A 150 -1.55 -0.53 8.55
C ALA A 150 -0.18 -0.69 9.24
N ALA A 151 0.57 -1.75 8.91
CA ALA A 151 1.93 -1.93 9.42
C ALA A 151 2.92 -0.90 8.85
N GLY A 152 2.83 -0.61 7.56
CA GLY A 152 3.67 0.37 6.87
C GLY A 152 3.45 1.79 7.39
N HIS A 153 2.25 2.14 7.87
CA HIS A 153 2.03 3.41 8.58
C HIS A 153 2.97 3.56 9.78
N ILE A 154 3.05 2.52 10.63
CA ILE A 154 3.96 2.51 11.79
C ILE A 154 5.41 2.62 11.31
N ALA A 155 5.78 1.87 10.27
CA ALA A 155 7.13 1.92 9.71
C ALA A 155 7.51 3.32 9.22
N LYS A 156 6.65 3.97 8.43
CA LYS A 156 6.82 5.36 7.98
C LYS A 156 6.94 6.34 9.14
N LYS A 157 6.12 6.18 10.19
CA LYS A 157 6.16 7.06 11.36
C LYS A 157 7.49 6.98 12.11
N ILE A 158 8.09 5.78 12.18
CA ILE A 158 9.43 5.58 12.78
C ILE A 158 10.50 6.14 11.84
N LEU A 159 10.46 5.83 10.55
CA LEU A 159 11.43 6.32 9.56
C LEU A 159 11.49 7.85 9.50
N ALA A 160 10.35 8.53 9.59
CA ALA A 160 10.30 9.99 9.63
C ALA A 160 11.08 10.56 10.84
N LYS A 161 11.10 9.86 11.99
CA LYS A 161 11.95 10.23 13.15
C LYS A 161 13.43 10.01 12.90
N CYS A 162 13.78 9.18 11.93
CA CYS A 162 15.15 8.98 11.46
C CYS A 162 15.54 9.91 10.29
N GLY A 163 14.67 10.87 9.90
CA GLY A 163 14.91 11.74 8.75
C GLY A 163 14.77 11.05 7.39
N ILE A 164 14.04 9.93 7.36
CA ILE A 164 13.79 9.16 6.14
C ILE A 164 12.33 9.34 5.72
N ASP A 165 12.12 9.84 4.51
CA ASP A 165 10.80 9.97 3.89
C ASP A 165 10.60 8.88 2.84
N VAL A 166 9.43 8.22 2.85
CA VAL A 166 9.04 7.24 1.84
C VAL A 166 7.69 7.65 1.25
N PHE A 167 7.64 7.81 -0.06
CA PHE A 167 6.41 8.18 -0.76
C PHE A 167 6.28 7.45 -2.10
N GLY A 168 5.04 7.11 -2.47
CA GLY A 168 4.72 6.46 -3.73
C GLY A 168 3.70 7.25 -4.55
N TYR A 169 3.72 7.06 -5.86
CA TYR A 169 2.79 7.68 -6.78
C TYR A 169 2.62 6.85 -8.07
N VAL A 170 1.58 7.14 -8.84
CA VAL A 170 1.35 6.53 -10.15
C VAL A 170 2.23 7.23 -11.17
N LYS A 171 3.21 6.49 -11.69
CA LYS A 171 4.15 6.94 -12.72
C LYS A 171 3.58 6.78 -14.12
N GLU A 172 2.84 5.72 -14.35
CA GLU A 172 2.20 5.43 -15.64
C GLU A 172 0.85 4.77 -15.42
N ALA A 173 -0.13 5.09 -16.26
CA ALA A 173 -1.38 4.33 -16.34
C ALA A 173 -1.89 4.33 -17.78
N ALA A 174 -2.40 3.18 -18.23
CA ALA A 174 -2.95 3.02 -19.58
C ALA A 174 -1.99 3.48 -20.72
N GLY A 175 -0.68 3.27 -20.55
CA GLY A 175 0.35 3.68 -21.51
C GLY A 175 0.69 5.16 -21.52
N VAL A 176 0.06 5.97 -20.66
CA VAL A 176 0.39 7.39 -20.46
C VAL A 176 1.33 7.50 -19.26
N SER A 177 2.53 8.05 -19.48
CA SER A 177 3.59 8.15 -18.47
C SER A 177 3.81 9.60 -18.04
N CYS A 178 4.03 9.79 -16.74
CA CYS A 178 4.51 11.04 -16.16
C CYS A 178 6.03 11.14 -16.36
N GLY A 179 6.49 12.30 -16.85
CA GLY A 179 7.91 12.59 -17.07
C GLY A 179 8.73 12.59 -15.78
N SER A 180 10.01 12.97 -15.87
CA SER A 180 10.81 13.15 -14.65
C SER A 180 10.26 14.32 -13.84
N VAL A 181 10.06 14.10 -12.53
CA VAL A 181 9.61 15.14 -11.59
C VAL A 181 10.62 15.20 -10.46
N ASP A 182 10.99 16.42 -10.07
CA ASP A 182 11.84 16.64 -8.89
C ASP A 182 11.22 15.95 -7.65
N HIS A 183 12.04 15.22 -6.91
CA HIS A 183 11.53 14.41 -5.80
C HIS A 183 10.95 15.23 -4.65
N ALA A 184 11.45 16.44 -4.39
CA ALA A 184 10.88 17.30 -3.35
C ALA A 184 9.50 17.82 -3.77
N LEU A 185 9.34 18.18 -5.05
CA LEU A 185 8.04 18.53 -5.61
C LEU A 185 7.07 17.33 -5.60
N ALA A 186 7.55 16.14 -5.98
CA ALA A 186 6.75 14.93 -5.99
C ALA A 186 6.27 14.56 -4.58
N LEU A 187 7.16 14.58 -3.57
CA LEU A 187 6.80 14.38 -2.16
C LEU A 187 5.74 15.39 -1.70
N LYS A 188 5.93 16.67 -2.02
CA LYS A 188 4.95 17.73 -1.68
C LYS A 188 3.58 17.45 -2.29
N ARG A 189 3.52 17.08 -3.57
CA ARG A 189 2.26 16.79 -4.28
C ARG A 189 1.60 15.51 -3.75
N THR A 190 2.36 14.45 -3.49
CA THR A 190 1.83 13.22 -2.89
C THR A 190 1.28 13.47 -1.48
N ASN A 191 1.94 14.29 -0.67
CA ASN A 191 1.42 14.67 0.65
C ASN A 191 0.14 15.52 0.54
N ALA A 192 0.07 16.44 -0.42
CA ALA A 192 -1.17 17.18 -0.71
C ALA A 192 -2.31 16.25 -1.15
N TYR A 193 -2.02 15.22 -1.96
CA TYR A 193 -3.01 14.19 -2.32
C TYR A 193 -3.51 13.43 -1.08
N LYS A 194 -2.60 13.00 -0.19
CA LYS A 194 -2.97 12.32 1.06
C LYS A 194 -3.88 13.20 1.94
N GLN A 195 -3.53 14.48 2.09
CA GLN A 195 -4.34 15.43 2.85
C GLN A 195 -5.72 15.63 2.22
N MET A 196 -5.79 15.86 0.91
CA MET A 196 -7.05 15.98 0.19
C MET A 196 -7.94 14.76 0.41
N ARG A 197 -7.37 13.55 0.35
CA ARG A 197 -8.13 12.31 0.55
C ARG A 197 -8.71 12.22 1.96
N CYS A 198 -8.02 12.67 3.01
CA CYS A 198 -8.58 12.76 4.36
C CYS A 198 -9.67 13.84 4.46
N ASP A 199 -9.44 15.01 3.87
CA ASP A 199 -10.36 16.15 3.93
C ASP A 199 -11.70 15.84 3.25
N LEU A 200 -11.68 15.03 2.18
CA LEU A 200 -12.85 14.68 1.38
C LEU A 200 -13.45 13.31 1.72
N ASP A 201 -12.80 12.48 2.55
CA ASP A 201 -13.33 11.17 2.92
C ASP A 201 -14.41 11.29 4.02
N PRO A 202 -15.67 10.88 3.74
CA PRO A 202 -16.75 11.06 4.69
C PRO A 202 -16.58 10.22 5.97
N PHE A 203 -15.94 9.06 5.91
CA PHE A 203 -15.69 8.25 7.11
C PHE A 203 -14.62 8.89 7.99
N TYR A 204 -13.56 9.44 7.41
CA TYR A 204 -12.53 10.20 8.11
C TYR A 204 -13.17 11.36 8.89
N GLN A 205 -14.03 12.12 8.22
CA GLN A 205 -14.73 13.27 8.81
C GLN A 205 -15.73 12.83 9.90
N GLU A 206 -16.62 11.89 9.61
CA GLU A 206 -17.69 11.50 10.53
C GLU A 206 -17.18 10.73 11.76
N ILE A 207 -16.11 9.95 11.62
CA ILE A 207 -15.66 9.04 12.68
C ILE A 207 -14.58 9.69 13.54
N TYR A 208 -13.57 10.27 12.90
CA TYR A 208 -12.39 10.77 13.61
C TYR A 208 -12.48 12.28 13.86
N VAL A 209 -12.79 13.10 12.84
CA VAL A 209 -12.86 14.57 13.01
C VAL A 209 -14.02 14.96 13.93
N LYS A 210 -15.19 14.34 13.78
CA LYS A 210 -16.33 14.54 14.71
C LYS A 210 -16.18 13.79 16.04
N GLY A 211 -15.11 13.00 16.20
CA GLY A 211 -14.77 12.32 17.45
C GLY A 211 -15.77 11.25 17.90
N ARG A 212 -16.33 10.45 16.98
CA ARG A 212 -17.03 9.22 17.37
C ARG A 212 -16.04 8.22 17.98
N ILE A 213 -14.85 8.12 17.41
CA ILE A 213 -13.73 7.39 18.00
C ILE A 213 -12.75 8.41 18.56
N LYS A 214 -12.38 8.24 19.83
CA LYS A 214 -11.45 9.12 20.55
C LYS A 214 -10.30 8.32 21.17
N PRO A 215 -9.13 8.95 21.38
CA PRO A 215 -8.08 8.38 22.21
C PRO A 215 -8.63 7.93 23.58
N GLY A 216 -8.15 6.80 24.10
CA GLY A 216 -8.55 6.26 25.40
C GLY A 216 -9.80 5.36 25.39
N MET A 217 -10.56 5.28 24.29
CA MET A 217 -11.68 4.34 24.19
C MET A 217 -11.20 2.88 24.22
N ARG A 218 -11.94 2.02 24.92
CA ARG A 218 -11.66 0.59 25.01
C ARG A 218 -12.18 -0.15 23.77
N PHE A 219 -11.66 -1.36 23.56
CA PHE A 219 -12.03 -2.21 22.43
C PHE A 219 -13.54 -2.35 22.23
N LEU A 220 -14.28 -2.72 23.28
CA LEU A 220 -15.72 -2.97 23.17
C LEU A 220 -16.54 -1.70 22.86
N GLU A 221 -16.07 -0.54 23.31
CA GLU A 221 -16.70 0.76 23.01
C GLU A 221 -16.51 1.10 21.53
N LYS A 222 -15.28 0.91 21.02
CA LYS A 222 -14.98 1.09 19.59
C LYS A 222 -15.80 0.14 18.71
N THR A 223 -15.90 -1.14 19.07
CA THR A 223 -16.69 -2.12 18.30
C THR A 223 -18.19 -1.83 18.34
N ALA A 224 -18.72 -1.32 19.46
CA ALA A 224 -20.13 -0.92 19.53
C ALA A 224 -20.43 0.23 18.56
N ILE A 225 -19.50 1.18 18.42
CA ILE A 225 -19.61 2.26 17.42
C ILE A 225 -19.48 1.69 16.00
N PHE A 226 -18.58 0.75 15.75
CA PHE A 226 -18.44 0.14 14.43
C PHE A 226 -19.71 -0.64 14.01
N ALA A 227 -20.38 -1.30 14.95
CA ALA A 227 -21.66 -1.96 14.71
C ALA A 227 -22.80 -0.96 14.39
N GLN A 228 -22.70 0.29 14.85
CA GLN A 228 -23.60 1.37 14.40
C GLN A 228 -23.21 1.83 13.00
N ILE A 229 -21.92 2.06 12.75
CA ILE A 229 -21.40 2.50 11.46
C ILE A 229 -21.75 1.52 10.34
N GLU A 230 -21.69 0.21 10.59
CA GLU A 230 -22.12 -0.84 9.66
C GLU A 230 -23.54 -0.59 9.09
N LYS A 231 -24.44 -0.05 9.92
CA LYS A 231 -25.83 0.28 9.52
C LYS A 231 -25.95 1.65 8.86
N GLU A 232 -24.91 2.48 8.95
CA GLU A 232 -24.88 3.87 8.51
C GLU A 232 -23.95 4.09 7.30
N ILE A 233 -23.33 3.03 6.75
CA ILE A 233 -22.33 3.12 5.67
C ILE A 233 -22.83 4.01 4.52
N ASP A 234 -24.05 3.79 4.04
CA ASP A 234 -24.63 4.57 2.94
C ASP A 234 -24.90 6.01 3.33
N ALA A 235 -25.51 6.23 4.50
CA ALA A 235 -25.80 7.56 5.02
C ALA A 235 -24.52 8.39 5.30
N ILE A 236 -23.41 7.75 5.68
CA ILE A 236 -22.11 8.41 5.85
C ILE A 236 -21.54 8.76 4.48
N ARG A 237 -21.58 7.84 3.52
CA ARG A 237 -21.07 8.08 2.15
C ARG A 237 -21.78 9.23 1.45
N GLU A 238 -23.09 9.37 1.63
CA GLU A 238 -23.88 10.47 1.06
C GLU A 238 -23.46 11.85 1.57
N LYS A 239 -22.72 11.93 2.69
CA LYS A 239 -22.15 13.18 3.22
C LYS A 239 -20.81 13.57 2.57
N ALA A 240 -20.30 12.79 1.61
CA ALA A 240 -19.07 13.12 0.91
C ALA A 240 -19.17 14.54 0.32
N PRO A 241 -18.18 15.41 0.54
CA PRO A 241 -18.21 16.75 -0.01
C PRO A 241 -18.24 16.70 -1.55
N LEU A 242 -19.20 17.40 -2.15
CA LEU A 242 -19.23 17.62 -3.59
C LEU A 242 -18.25 18.75 -3.91
N CYS A 243 -17.00 18.40 -4.20
CA CYS A 243 -16.00 19.35 -4.67
C CYS A 243 -15.78 19.19 -6.18
N LYS A 244 -15.78 20.29 -6.90
CA LYS A 244 -15.45 20.26 -8.33
C LYS A 244 -13.96 20.03 -8.54
N HIS A 245 -13.60 19.48 -9.69
CA HIS A 245 -12.19 19.25 -10.04
C HIS A 245 -11.39 20.56 -9.93
N GLU A 246 -11.91 21.67 -10.43
CA GLU A 246 -11.20 22.96 -10.42
C GLU A 246 -10.91 23.45 -8.99
N GLU A 247 -11.86 23.27 -8.07
CA GLU A 247 -11.70 23.66 -6.66
C GLU A 247 -10.62 22.83 -5.96
N ILE A 248 -10.53 21.53 -6.29
CA ILE A 248 -9.48 20.65 -5.77
C ILE A 248 -8.12 21.07 -6.31
N LEU A 249 -8.03 21.35 -7.61
CA LEU A 249 -6.80 21.80 -8.24
C LEU A 249 -6.33 23.14 -7.67
N GLU A 250 -7.25 24.08 -7.45
CA GLU A 250 -6.95 25.39 -6.84
C GLU A 250 -6.48 25.24 -5.39
N LYS A 251 -7.15 24.41 -4.58
CA LYS A 251 -6.84 24.25 -3.16
C LYS A 251 -5.58 23.42 -2.89
N TYR A 252 -5.40 22.31 -3.63
CA TYR A 252 -4.35 21.32 -3.33
C TYR A 252 -3.25 21.25 -4.40
N GLY A 253 -3.45 21.82 -5.59
CA GLY A 253 -2.46 21.81 -6.68
C GLY A 253 -2.20 20.42 -7.28
N ILE A 254 -3.16 19.51 -7.17
CA ILE A 254 -3.06 18.09 -7.55
C ILE A 254 -4.34 17.59 -8.21
N HIS A 255 -4.22 16.49 -8.97
CA HIS A 255 -5.36 15.84 -9.60
C HIS A 255 -6.22 15.06 -8.57
N PRO A 256 -7.56 15.16 -8.59
CA PRO A 256 -8.45 14.57 -7.58
C PRO A 256 -8.49 13.03 -7.57
N VAL A 257 -8.41 12.40 -8.74
CA VAL A 257 -8.61 10.95 -8.88
C VAL A 257 -7.32 10.14 -8.67
N ILE A 258 -6.25 10.49 -9.37
CA ILE A 258 -5.01 9.70 -9.43
C ILE A 258 -3.87 10.44 -8.72
N ASN A 259 -3.17 9.75 -7.81
CA ASN A 259 -1.97 10.28 -7.14
C ASN A 259 -0.79 10.26 -8.13
N CYS A 260 -0.72 11.26 -8.99
CA CYS A 260 0.40 11.49 -9.88
C CYS A 260 0.93 12.91 -9.62
N PRO A 261 2.25 13.11 -9.45
CA PRO A 261 2.82 14.41 -9.17
C PRO A 261 2.87 15.30 -10.40
N ASP A 262 2.35 14.90 -11.56
CA ASP A 262 2.16 15.73 -12.75
C ASP A 262 0.67 15.73 -13.09
N SER A 263 0.00 16.86 -12.87
CA SER A 263 -1.46 16.99 -13.04
C SER A 263 -1.91 16.85 -14.50
N ASP A 264 -1.08 17.26 -15.47
CA ASP A 264 -1.44 17.16 -16.89
C ASP A 264 -1.30 15.71 -17.38
N ALA A 265 -0.26 15.02 -16.91
CA ALA A 265 -0.12 13.59 -17.12
C ALA A 265 -1.24 12.81 -16.42
N ALA A 266 -1.62 13.20 -15.20
CA ALA A 266 -2.73 12.62 -14.44
C ALA A 266 -4.06 12.69 -15.19
N GLU A 267 -4.39 13.87 -15.73
CA GLU A 267 -5.60 14.08 -16.54
C GLU A 267 -5.57 13.20 -17.81
N SER A 268 -4.41 13.12 -18.46
CA SER A 268 -4.20 12.28 -19.65
C SER A 268 -4.32 10.79 -19.34
N MET A 269 -3.81 10.34 -18.19
CA MET A 269 -3.96 8.97 -17.67
C MET A 269 -5.44 8.64 -17.46
N VAL A 270 -6.20 9.52 -16.80
CA VAL A 270 -7.64 9.31 -16.54
C VAL A 270 -8.42 9.20 -17.85
N LYS A 271 -8.15 10.07 -18.83
CA LYS A 271 -8.75 9.97 -20.18
C LYS A 271 -8.46 8.63 -20.84
N ALA A 272 -7.21 8.16 -20.80
CA ALA A 272 -6.82 6.88 -21.38
C ALA A 272 -7.46 5.68 -20.66
N ILE A 273 -7.51 5.70 -19.33
CA ILE A 273 -8.20 4.68 -18.51
C ILE A 273 -9.67 4.61 -18.88
N ASN A 274 -10.34 5.76 -18.98
CA ASN A 274 -11.77 5.84 -19.33
C ASN A 274 -12.03 5.34 -20.75
N ALA A 275 -11.17 5.68 -21.70
CA ALA A 275 -11.28 5.19 -23.08
C ALA A 275 -11.19 3.66 -23.16
N ILE A 276 -10.24 3.03 -22.45
CA ILE A 276 -10.12 1.57 -22.39
C ILE A 276 -11.34 0.95 -21.68
N THR A 277 -11.77 1.54 -20.57
CA THR A 277 -12.90 1.06 -19.77
C THR A 277 -14.20 1.05 -20.57
N ALA A 278 -14.43 2.09 -21.40
CA ALA A 278 -15.58 2.19 -22.30
C ALA A 278 -15.67 1.04 -23.31
N THR A 279 -14.56 0.34 -23.61
CA THR A 279 -14.55 -0.85 -24.47
C THR A 279 -14.90 -2.15 -23.76
N GLY A 280 -15.20 -2.10 -22.45
CA GLY A 280 -15.40 -3.29 -21.62
C GLY A 280 -14.10 -3.91 -21.09
N ASP A 281 -12.94 -3.26 -21.27
CA ASP A 281 -11.64 -3.76 -20.84
C ASP A 281 -11.13 -3.09 -19.54
N SER A 282 -9.86 -3.33 -19.18
CA SER A 282 -9.15 -2.68 -18.08
C SER A 282 -7.70 -2.36 -18.48
N SER A 283 -7.00 -1.57 -17.65
CA SER A 283 -5.63 -1.14 -17.94
C SER A 283 -4.68 -1.33 -16.74
N GLY A 284 -3.41 -1.56 -17.06
CA GLY A 284 -2.31 -1.62 -16.09
C GLY A 284 -1.57 -0.28 -15.98
N GLY A 285 -0.39 -0.32 -15.40
CA GLY A 285 0.46 0.87 -15.26
C GLY A 285 1.72 0.61 -14.45
N VAL A 286 2.37 1.69 -14.03
CA VAL A 286 3.58 1.69 -13.22
C VAL A 286 3.38 2.55 -11.99
N VAL A 287 3.73 1.99 -10.84
CA VAL A 287 3.89 2.74 -9.58
C VAL A 287 5.37 3.04 -9.41
N GLU A 288 5.72 4.25 -8.99
CA GLU A 288 7.07 4.58 -8.51
C GLU A 288 7.01 4.88 -7.01
N VAL A 289 7.97 4.35 -6.27
CA VAL A 289 8.19 4.64 -4.85
C VAL A 289 9.60 5.20 -4.70
N VAL A 290 9.69 6.30 -3.96
CA VAL A 290 10.95 6.99 -3.68
C VAL A 290 11.17 7.02 -2.18
N ALA A 291 12.40 6.72 -1.76
CA ALA A 291 12.84 6.91 -0.39
C ALA A 291 14.02 7.88 -0.31
N LEU A 292 13.88 8.91 0.51
CA LEU A 292 14.85 10.00 0.68
C LEU A 292 15.52 9.91 2.06
N GLY A 293 16.74 10.43 2.18
CA GLY A 293 17.43 10.56 3.47
C GLY A 293 18.02 9.26 4.01
N LEU A 294 18.15 8.20 3.20
CA LEU A 294 18.74 6.94 3.64
C LEU A 294 20.23 7.14 3.99
N PRO A 295 20.71 6.56 5.12
CA PRO A 295 22.14 6.52 5.39
C PRO A 295 22.84 5.70 4.31
N VAL A 296 24.11 6.00 4.03
CA VAL A 296 24.96 5.18 3.15
C VAL A 296 25.25 3.84 3.82
N GLY A 297 25.26 2.76 3.04
CA GLY A 297 25.60 1.42 3.53
C GLY A 297 24.44 0.63 4.13
N LEU A 298 23.19 1.07 3.92
CA LEU A 298 22.00 0.33 4.33
C LEU A 298 21.78 -0.90 3.44
N GLY A 299 21.58 -2.08 4.04
CA GLY A 299 21.39 -3.36 3.35
C GLY A 299 22.53 -4.34 3.66
N GLU A 300 22.47 -5.55 3.10
CA GLU A 300 23.52 -6.56 3.26
C GLU A 300 24.07 -7.05 1.91
N PRO A 301 25.37 -7.38 1.78
CA PRO A 301 25.98 -7.62 0.48
C PRO A 301 25.67 -8.98 -0.16
N VAL A 302 25.04 -9.94 0.55
CA VAL A 302 24.90 -11.33 0.07
C VAL A 302 23.44 -11.79 0.00
N PHE A 303 22.83 -12.15 1.12
CA PHE A 303 21.50 -12.79 1.15
C PHE A 303 20.35 -11.83 1.39
N ASP A 304 20.63 -10.66 1.97
CA ASP A 304 19.64 -9.64 2.32
C ASP A 304 19.99 -8.29 1.66
N LYS A 305 20.35 -8.33 0.38
CA LYS A 305 20.61 -7.11 -0.41
C LYS A 305 19.38 -6.23 -0.45
N LEU A 306 19.57 -4.92 -0.28
CA LEU A 306 18.44 -3.99 -0.17
C LEU A 306 17.54 -4.02 -1.42
N ASP A 307 18.14 -4.09 -2.61
CA ASP A 307 17.43 -4.24 -3.88
C ASP A 307 16.69 -5.58 -4.00
N ALA A 308 17.27 -6.68 -3.48
CA ALA A 308 16.61 -7.99 -3.43
C ALA A 308 15.42 -7.99 -2.45
N GLU A 309 15.56 -7.35 -1.29
CA GLU A 309 14.48 -7.18 -0.31
C GLU A 309 13.33 -6.34 -0.88
N LEU A 310 13.64 -5.24 -1.56
CA LEU A 310 12.65 -4.44 -2.29
C LEU A 310 12.03 -5.24 -3.46
N GLY A 311 12.82 -6.09 -4.11
CA GLY A 311 12.38 -7.01 -5.15
C GLY A 311 11.27 -7.98 -4.70
N LYS A 312 11.17 -8.29 -3.39
CA LYS A 312 10.08 -9.09 -2.82
C LYS A 312 8.71 -8.43 -2.98
N MET A 313 8.62 -7.15 -3.35
CA MET A 313 7.37 -6.49 -3.75
C MET A 313 6.70 -7.12 -4.98
N LEU A 314 7.37 -8.02 -5.72
CA LEU A 314 6.71 -8.94 -6.66
C LEU A 314 5.59 -9.78 -5.99
N GLY A 315 5.63 -9.94 -4.67
CA GLY A 315 4.59 -10.60 -3.87
C GLY A 315 3.31 -9.76 -3.66
N ILE A 316 3.30 -8.48 -4.03
CA ILE A 316 2.09 -7.66 -4.03
C ILE A 316 1.19 -8.14 -5.18
N GLY A 317 -0.08 -8.41 -4.88
CA GLY A 317 -1.06 -8.84 -5.87
C GLY A 317 -1.05 -7.96 -7.14
N ALA A 318 -1.03 -8.62 -8.30
CA ALA A 318 -0.99 -8.03 -9.64
C ALA A 318 0.31 -7.33 -10.07
N VAL A 319 1.32 -7.21 -9.21
CA VAL A 319 2.66 -6.77 -9.62
C VAL A 319 3.34 -7.87 -10.42
N LYS A 320 3.96 -7.49 -11.55
CA LYS A 320 4.63 -8.40 -12.49
C LYS A 320 6.08 -8.05 -12.77
N SER A 321 6.53 -6.86 -12.38
CA SER A 321 7.94 -6.45 -12.40
C SER A 321 8.23 -5.55 -11.20
N VAL A 322 9.47 -5.60 -10.71
CA VAL A 322 10.05 -4.65 -9.77
C VAL A 322 11.39 -4.23 -10.35
N GLU A 323 11.62 -2.92 -10.46
CA GLU A 323 12.79 -2.33 -11.06
C GLU A 323 13.43 -1.32 -10.10
N ILE A 324 14.75 -1.33 -9.99
CA ILE A 324 15.51 -0.36 -9.19
C ILE A 324 16.20 0.62 -10.14
N GLY A 325 16.12 1.93 -9.86
CA GLY A 325 16.82 2.96 -10.61
C GLY A 325 16.45 2.99 -12.10
N ALA A 326 17.42 2.80 -12.98
CA ALA A 326 17.23 2.72 -14.44
C ALA A 326 16.43 1.47 -14.87
N GLY A 327 16.27 0.48 -14.00
CA GLY A 327 15.45 -0.70 -14.27
C GLY A 327 15.92 -1.46 -15.50
N LEU A 328 14.97 -1.93 -16.31
CA LEU A 328 15.27 -2.69 -17.54
C LEU A 328 16.10 -1.89 -18.55
N SER A 329 16.11 -0.56 -18.51
CA SER A 329 16.88 0.26 -19.43
C SER A 329 18.40 0.10 -19.26
N VAL A 330 18.87 -0.37 -18.11
CA VAL A 330 20.30 -0.58 -17.81
C VAL A 330 21.00 -1.50 -18.81
N LYS A 331 20.29 -2.50 -19.36
CA LYS A 331 20.85 -3.46 -20.32
C LYS A 331 21.26 -2.82 -21.65
N ASN A 332 20.73 -1.63 -21.95
CA ASN A 332 21.01 -0.87 -23.17
C ASN A 332 22.10 0.19 -22.96
N MET A 333 22.67 0.28 -21.76
CA MET A 333 23.71 1.25 -21.41
C MET A 333 25.10 0.63 -21.52
N THR A 334 26.08 1.43 -21.95
CA THR A 334 27.51 1.12 -21.76
C THR A 334 27.91 1.37 -20.31
N GLY A 335 29.06 0.86 -19.89
CA GLY A 335 29.55 1.04 -18.51
C GLY A 335 29.62 2.51 -18.08
N ILE A 336 30.09 3.42 -18.94
CA ILE A 336 30.18 4.85 -18.61
C ILE A 336 28.81 5.54 -18.53
N GLN A 337 27.82 5.04 -19.25
CA GLN A 337 26.44 5.56 -19.18
C GLN A 337 25.72 5.04 -17.94
N SER A 338 26.00 3.80 -17.51
CA SER A 338 25.37 3.18 -16.35
C SER A 338 26.01 3.60 -15.02
N ASN A 339 27.32 3.82 -14.99
CA ASN A 339 28.04 4.13 -13.76
C ASN A 339 27.68 5.54 -13.30
N ASP A 340 27.08 5.65 -12.12
CA ASP A 340 26.83 6.94 -11.48
C ASP A 340 28.16 7.52 -10.99
N GLN A 341 28.68 8.50 -11.72
CA GLN A 341 29.95 9.17 -11.41
C GLN A 341 29.81 10.05 -10.17
N MET A 342 30.90 10.18 -9.42
CA MET A 342 30.93 10.85 -8.13
C MET A 342 31.95 11.98 -8.10
N HIS A 343 31.61 13.06 -7.42
CA HIS A 343 32.53 14.13 -7.07
C HIS A 343 32.24 14.68 -5.68
N MET A 344 33.17 15.46 -5.14
CA MET A 344 33.00 16.13 -3.84
C MET A 344 32.49 17.55 -4.03
N GLU A 345 31.38 17.90 -3.38
CA GLU A 345 30.91 19.29 -3.27
C GLU A 345 30.64 19.63 -1.80
N LYS A 346 31.26 20.70 -1.28
CA LYS A 346 31.05 21.22 0.09
C LYS A 346 31.15 20.12 1.18
N GLY A 347 32.10 19.20 1.04
CA GLY A 347 32.33 18.12 2.01
C GLY A 347 31.33 16.96 1.92
N LYS A 348 30.48 16.92 0.89
CA LYS A 348 29.55 15.82 0.61
C LYS A 348 29.90 15.14 -0.71
N VAL A 349 29.72 13.82 -0.76
CA VAL A 349 29.77 13.06 -2.02
C VAL A 349 28.48 13.34 -2.79
N ILE A 350 28.63 13.79 -4.03
CA ILE A 350 27.53 14.04 -4.97
C ILE A 350 27.69 13.07 -6.13
N PHE A 351 26.57 12.55 -6.61
CA PHE A 351 26.52 11.73 -7.82
C PHE A 351 25.94 12.55 -8.97
N ASP A 352 26.54 12.42 -10.16
CA ASP A 352 26.12 13.14 -11.35
C ASP A 352 24.78 12.60 -11.90
N THR A 353 24.50 11.31 -11.64
CA THR A 353 23.28 10.60 -12.06
C THR A 353 22.82 9.64 -10.95
N ASN A 354 21.64 9.04 -11.13
CA ASN A 354 21.10 8.03 -10.21
C ASN A 354 20.51 6.82 -10.97
N ASN A 355 21.27 6.29 -11.94
CA ASN A 355 20.91 5.09 -12.69
C ASN A 355 20.84 3.85 -11.79
N ALA A 356 21.65 3.79 -10.74
CA ALA A 356 21.63 2.72 -9.75
C ALA A 356 20.41 2.80 -8.81
N GLY A 357 19.65 3.91 -8.84
CA GLY A 357 18.44 4.07 -8.03
C GLY A 357 18.71 4.02 -6.53
N GLY A 358 19.79 4.66 -6.10
CA GLY A 358 20.18 4.75 -4.69
C GLY A 358 20.86 3.51 -4.13
N ILE A 359 21.04 2.43 -4.91
CA ILE A 359 21.55 1.14 -4.42
C ILE A 359 22.70 0.64 -5.30
N THR A 360 23.84 0.30 -4.70
CA THR A 360 24.97 -0.29 -5.41
C THR A 360 25.52 -1.47 -4.59
N GLY A 361 25.66 -2.64 -5.22
CA GLY A 361 26.14 -3.85 -4.53
C GLY A 361 25.20 -4.36 -3.44
N GLY A 362 23.92 -3.97 -3.46
CA GLY A 362 22.95 -4.28 -2.42
C GLY A 362 22.94 -3.33 -1.22
N LEU A 363 23.73 -2.25 -1.29
CA LEU A 363 23.86 -1.22 -0.24
C LEU A 363 23.38 0.14 -0.75
N SER A 364 22.74 0.94 0.10
CA SER A 364 22.38 2.32 -0.25
C SER A 364 23.62 3.21 -0.45
N ASN A 365 23.56 4.15 -1.40
CA ASN A 365 24.71 4.99 -1.79
C ASN A 365 24.49 6.50 -1.58
N SER A 366 23.57 6.91 -0.69
CA SER A 366 23.10 8.29 -0.39
C SER A 366 22.14 8.94 -1.38
N ASN A 367 22.10 8.48 -2.63
CA ASN A 367 21.07 8.95 -3.56
C ASN A 367 19.67 8.47 -3.12
N PRO A 368 18.61 9.14 -3.58
CA PRO A 368 17.24 8.63 -3.46
C PRO A 368 17.14 7.19 -3.93
N VAL A 369 16.55 6.32 -3.10
CA VAL A 369 16.19 4.97 -3.56
C VAL A 369 14.93 5.07 -4.40
N ILE A 370 14.99 4.54 -5.63
CA ILE A 370 13.90 4.58 -6.60
C ILE A 370 13.51 3.16 -6.97
N VAL A 371 12.24 2.81 -6.73
CA VAL A 371 11.68 1.50 -7.08
C VAL A 371 10.45 1.68 -7.95
N ARG A 372 10.36 0.96 -9.07
CA ARG A 372 9.19 0.94 -9.95
C ARG A 372 8.55 -0.43 -9.98
N LEU A 373 7.23 -0.47 -9.94
CA LEU A 373 6.43 -1.69 -9.95
C LEU A 373 5.53 -1.69 -11.19
N GLY A 374 5.72 -2.67 -12.07
CA GLY A 374 4.81 -2.90 -13.20
C GLY A 374 3.56 -3.65 -12.73
N VAL A 375 2.41 -3.02 -12.86
CA VAL A 375 1.11 -3.54 -12.43
C VAL A 375 0.31 -3.97 -13.65
N LYS A 376 -0.10 -5.24 -13.70
CA LYS A 376 -0.93 -5.75 -14.79
C LYS A 376 -2.35 -5.17 -14.76
N PRO A 377 -3.10 -5.19 -15.88
CA PRO A 377 -4.51 -4.82 -15.89
C PRO A 377 -5.38 -5.64 -14.92
N THR A 378 -6.49 -5.05 -14.46
CA THR A 378 -7.50 -5.74 -13.64
C THR A 378 -8.00 -6.99 -14.36
N PRO A 379 -7.89 -8.20 -13.81
CA PRO A 379 -8.23 -9.40 -14.57
C PRO A 379 -9.72 -9.58 -14.85
N THR A 380 -10.59 -9.07 -13.97
CA THR A 380 -12.04 -9.07 -14.20
C THR A 380 -12.36 -7.97 -15.22
N ILE A 381 -12.99 -8.34 -16.34
CA ILE A 381 -13.38 -7.44 -17.43
C ILE A 381 -14.83 -7.69 -17.91
N ASP A 382 -15.41 -6.74 -18.65
CA ASP A 382 -16.74 -6.85 -19.28
C ASP A 382 -16.60 -7.31 -20.73
N LYS A 383 -15.83 -8.39 -20.89
CA LYS A 383 -15.68 -9.14 -22.12
C LYS A 383 -15.76 -10.62 -21.77
N LYS A 384 -16.36 -11.41 -22.65
CA LYS A 384 -16.38 -12.87 -22.50
C LYS A 384 -14.94 -13.39 -22.49
N GLN A 385 -14.67 -14.35 -21.62
CA GLN A 385 -13.38 -15.02 -21.54
C GLN A 385 -13.58 -16.54 -21.50
N HIS A 386 -12.63 -17.28 -22.04
CA HIS A 386 -12.63 -18.74 -21.91
C HIS A 386 -12.00 -19.16 -20.58
N THR A 387 -12.55 -20.21 -19.99
CA THR A 387 -12.08 -20.83 -18.75
C THR A 387 -12.42 -22.32 -18.75
N ILE A 388 -12.27 -22.97 -17.60
CA ILE A 388 -12.64 -24.37 -17.39
C ILE A 388 -13.53 -24.50 -16.15
N ASP A 389 -14.25 -25.61 -16.04
CA ASP A 389 -14.76 -26.06 -14.75
C ASP A 389 -13.60 -26.71 -13.98
N LYS A 390 -13.26 -26.18 -12.81
CA LYS A 390 -12.07 -26.61 -12.05
C LYS A 390 -12.18 -28.03 -11.46
N TYR A 391 -13.37 -28.63 -11.46
CA TYR A 391 -13.61 -30.01 -11.01
C TYR A 391 -13.62 -31.00 -12.17
N THR A 392 -14.31 -30.67 -13.27
CA THR A 392 -14.43 -31.59 -14.43
C THR A 392 -13.35 -31.39 -15.50
N LEU A 393 -12.64 -30.26 -15.45
CA LEU A 393 -11.67 -29.81 -16.46
C LEU A 393 -12.27 -29.59 -17.87
N GLU A 394 -13.59 -29.51 -17.97
CA GLU A 394 -14.28 -29.17 -19.21
C GLU A 394 -14.17 -27.68 -19.52
N ASN A 395 -14.06 -27.34 -20.80
CA ASN A 395 -14.08 -25.95 -21.26
C ASN A 395 -15.42 -25.27 -20.91
N ARG A 396 -15.32 -24.02 -20.45
CA ARG A 396 -16.46 -23.16 -20.09
C ARG A 396 -16.20 -21.73 -20.57
N ASP A 397 -17.28 -20.97 -20.72
CA ASP A 397 -17.19 -19.52 -20.93
C ASP A 397 -17.51 -18.79 -19.62
N LEU A 398 -16.73 -17.77 -19.31
CA LEU A 398 -17.00 -16.83 -18.24
C LEU A 398 -17.78 -15.64 -18.79
N ALA A 399 -18.92 -15.35 -18.16
CA ALA A 399 -19.75 -14.21 -18.50
C ALA A 399 -19.04 -12.88 -18.20
N ALA A 400 -19.37 -11.86 -18.99
CA ALA A 400 -18.86 -10.51 -18.80
C ALA A 400 -19.36 -9.92 -17.47
N ILE A 401 -18.47 -9.28 -16.70
CA ILE A 401 -18.80 -8.68 -15.40
C ILE A 401 -18.73 -7.17 -15.52
N THR A 402 -19.87 -6.49 -15.37
CA THR A 402 -20.01 -5.06 -15.68
C THR A 402 -19.40 -4.13 -14.63
N ARG A 403 -19.41 -4.49 -13.33
CA ARG A 403 -18.82 -3.68 -12.24
C ARG A 403 -17.45 -4.20 -11.81
N ARG A 404 -16.39 -3.42 -12.05
CA ARG A 404 -15.00 -3.80 -11.77
C ARG A 404 -14.09 -2.56 -11.72
N ASP A 405 -12.89 -2.73 -11.17
CA ASP A 405 -11.90 -1.66 -11.19
C ASP A 405 -11.34 -1.43 -12.61
N PRO A 406 -11.41 -0.21 -13.15
CA PRO A 406 -10.90 0.10 -14.50
C PRO A 406 -9.37 -0.01 -14.57
N THR A 407 -8.71 0.25 -13.45
CA THR A 407 -7.30 -0.02 -13.21
C THR A 407 -7.08 -0.23 -11.71
N ILE A 408 -6.09 -1.04 -11.37
CA ILE A 408 -5.67 -1.28 -9.98
C ILE A 408 -4.39 -0.52 -9.62
N VAL A 409 -3.72 0.14 -10.58
CA VAL A 409 -2.47 0.89 -10.32
C VAL A 409 -2.68 1.97 -9.24
N ALA A 410 -3.82 2.66 -9.27
CA ALA A 410 -4.21 3.68 -8.29
C ALA A 410 -4.44 3.11 -6.87
N ARG A 411 -4.63 1.79 -6.74
CA ARG A 411 -4.77 1.09 -5.45
C ARG A 411 -3.46 0.48 -4.95
N VAL A 412 -2.49 0.27 -5.84
CA VAL A 412 -1.21 -0.41 -5.53
C VAL A 412 -0.17 0.55 -4.96
N TRP A 413 -0.15 1.82 -5.39
CA TRP A 413 0.85 2.78 -4.89
C TRP A 413 0.93 2.93 -3.36
N PRO A 414 -0.17 2.98 -2.57
CA PRO A 414 -0.05 3.11 -1.12
C PRO A 414 0.46 1.82 -0.49
N VAL A 415 0.21 0.67 -1.12
CA VAL A 415 0.73 -0.64 -0.68
C VAL A 415 2.23 -0.72 -0.93
N ALA A 416 2.69 -0.29 -2.10
CA ALA A 416 4.10 -0.27 -2.46
C ALA A 416 4.89 0.71 -1.56
N GLU A 417 4.32 1.89 -1.27
CA GLU A 417 4.87 2.86 -0.31
C GLU A 417 5.03 2.23 1.08
N ALA A 418 3.96 1.61 1.59
CA ALA A 418 3.96 0.94 2.89
C ALA A 418 4.97 -0.21 2.96
N TYR A 419 5.01 -1.06 1.93
CA TYR A 419 5.94 -2.20 1.86
C TYR A 419 7.39 -1.72 1.82
N THR A 420 7.68 -0.68 1.04
CA THR A 420 9.02 -0.07 0.96
C THR A 420 9.45 0.47 2.32
N ALA A 421 8.56 1.16 3.04
CA ALA A 421 8.84 1.63 4.39
C ALA A 421 9.15 0.49 5.37
N MET A 422 8.44 -0.64 5.28
CA MET A 422 8.71 -1.83 6.10
C MET A 422 10.11 -2.41 5.81
N VAL A 423 10.49 -2.55 4.53
CA VAL A 423 11.82 -3.04 4.12
C VAL A 423 12.93 -2.11 4.60
N ILE A 424 12.75 -0.80 4.42
CA ILE A 424 13.76 0.19 4.82
C ILE A 424 13.91 0.17 6.34
N LEU A 425 12.82 0.15 7.10
CA LEU A 425 12.90 0.14 8.56
C LEU A 425 13.60 -1.12 9.09
N ASP A 426 13.30 -2.30 8.53
CA ASP A 426 13.96 -3.55 8.93
C ASP A 426 15.49 -3.45 8.80
N ASN A 427 15.95 -2.87 7.70
CA ASN A 427 17.38 -2.66 7.45
C ASN A 427 17.97 -1.51 8.29
N VAL A 428 17.19 -0.47 8.61
CA VAL A 428 17.65 0.64 9.46
C VAL A 428 17.92 0.14 10.87
N ILE A 429 17.05 -0.72 11.41
CA ILE A 429 17.25 -1.35 12.72
C ILE A 429 18.54 -2.17 12.71
N ALA A 430 18.75 -3.00 11.67
CA ALA A 430 19.95 -3.82 11.53
C ALA A 430 21.22 -2.94 11.49
N ASN A 431 21.22 -1.91 10.66
CA ASN A 431 22.35 -0.99 10.51
C ASN A 431 22.67 -0.26 11.82
N TYR A 432 21.68 0.28 12.52
CA TYR A 432 21.93 0.97 13.79
C TYR A 432 22.50 0.03 14.85
N GLY A 433 22.00 -1.20 14.94
CA GLY A 433 22.57 -2.22 15.82
C GLY A 433 24.03 -2.52 15.49
N TYR A 434 24.34 -2.71 14.21
CA TYR A 434 25.70 -3.00 13.75
C TYR A 434 26.67 -1.82 13.99
N GLN A 435 26.29 -0.59 13.63
CA GLN A 435 27.14 0.59 13.81
C GLN A 435 27.41 0.88 15.30
N ALA A 436 26.42 0.65 16.17
CA ALA A 436 26.60 0.79 17.61
C ALA A 436 27.66 -0.19 18.15
N LEU A 437 27.61 -1.46 17.74
CA LEU A 437 28.61 -2.47 18.10
C LEU A 437 30.00 -2.13 17.56
N ARG A 438 30.07 -1.71 16.29
CA ARG A 438 31.32 -1.28 15.67
C ARG A 438 31.97 -0.13 16.43
N THR A 439 31.18 0.90 16.78
CA THR A 439 31.66 2.06 17.55
C THR A 439 32.18 1.62 18.92
N ALA A 440 31.54 0.65 19.57
CA ALA A 440 32.00 0.12 20.85
C ALA A 440 33.28 -0.72 20.77
N ILE A 441 33.65 -1.23 19.59
CA ILE A 441 34.92 -1.94 19.36
C ILE A 441 36.06 -0.96 19.06
N GLU A 442 35.75 0.17 18.42
CA GLU A 442 36.73 1.21 18.07
C GLU A 442 37.13 2.09 19.28
N ASN A 443 36.31 2.11 20.34
CA ASN A 443 36.58 2.76 21.63
C ASN A 443 37.12 1.76 22.65
#